data_AF-A0A839G8G4-F1
#
_entry.id   AF-A0A839G8G4-F1
#
_cell.length_a   1.000
_cell.length_b   1.000
_cell.length_c   1.000
_cell.angle_alpha   90.00
_cell.angle_beta   90.00
_cell.angle_gamma   90.00
#
_symmetry.space_group_name_H-M   'P 1'
#
loop_
_entity.id
_entity.type
_entity.pdbx_description
1 polymer ?
#
loop_
_entity_poly.entity_id
_entity_poly.type
_entity_poly.pdbx_seq_one_letter_code
_entity_poly.pdbx_strand_id
1 'polypeptide(L)'
;MRSQFSCLYPFLFCATLLLTAACDRPSDQTAVTQTENKVEEELADFRNWVAAKTAKADSTADDKWPEVKEEFKQRSARLDARLDSLSATSKEEYKELRRKFNNWEASSQQRAEMPLHGETLRRFKTELLGSPTALDSIWAPDRVHDTYATFLQNVRKNRSGWTAADWDYVDEIYQQMSHKKDAVERNISPGDKLKIKALQAEYLTLETGHDAKGLFKAVK
;
A
#
# COMPACT_ATOMS: atom_id res chain seq x y z
N MET A 1 -94.23 -36.55 -19.35
CA MET A 1 -94.38 -35.11 -19.05
C MET A 1 -93.26 -34.38 -19.78
N ARG A 2 -93.64 -33.42 -20.66
CA ARG A 2 -92.94 -32.18 -21.12
C ARG A 2 -91.40 -32.16 -21.15
N SER A 3 -90.70 -31.58 -22.11
CA SER A 3 -90.97 -30.92 -23.39
C SER A 3 -89.60 -30.64 -24.02
N GLN A 4 -89.59 -30.58 -25.34
CA GLN A 4 -88.61 -29.99 -26.27
C GLN A 4 -87.74 -28.83 -25.74
N PHE A 5 -86.50 -28.70 -26.24
CA PHE A 5 -86.05 -27.54 -27.03
C PHE A 5 -84.66 -27.77 -27.68
N SER A 6 -84.59 -27.53 -28.98
CA SER A 6 -83.38 -27.44 -29.81
C SER A 6 -82.60 -26.15 -29.55
N CYS A 7 -81.27 -26.14 -29.72
CA CYS A 7 -80.56 -25.01 -30.35
C CYS A 7 -79.15 -25.38 -30.84
N LEU A 8 -78.79 -24.75 -31.95
CA LEU A 8 -77.69 -24.96 -32.89
C LEU A 8 -76.45 -24.07 -32.59
N TYR A 9 -75.25 -24.60 -32.91
CA TYR A 9 -74.00 -23.92 -33.36
C TYR A 9 -73.16 -23.05 -32.36
N PRO A 10 -71.89 -22.66 -32.66
CA PRO A 10 -70.71 -23.44 -33.08
C PRO A 10 -69.37 -22.96 -32.42
N PHE A 11 -68.24 -23.59 -32.79
CA PHE A 11 -66.85 -23.07 -32.82
C PHE A 11 -66.39 -22.02 -31.78
N LEU A 12 -65.38 -22.37 -30.94
CA LEU A 12 -64.17 -21.54 -30.83
C LEU A 12 -62.98 -22.30 -30.19
N PHE A 13 -61.90 -22.37 -30.97
CA PHE A 13 -60.56 -22.79 -30.61
C PHE A 13 -59.97 -21.78 -29.60
N CYS A 14 -59.43 -22.23 -28.47
CA CYS A 14 -58.50 -21.42 -27.69
C CYS A 14 -57.43 -22.31 -27.05
N ALA A 15 -56.33 -22.48 -27.77
CA ALA A 15 -55.11 -23.09 -27.27
C ALA A 15 -54.49 -22.18 -26.20
N THR A 16 -54.46 -22.64 -24.95
CA THR A 16 -53.79 -21.95 -23.84
C THR A 16 -52.34 -22.40 -23.78
N LEU A 17 -51.47 -21.55 -24.31
CA LEU A 17 -50.02 -21.61 -24.15
C LEU A 17 -49.67 -21.17 -22.71
N LEU A 18 -49.29 -22.12 -21.85
CA LEU A 18 -48.70 -21.83 -20.54
C LEU A 18 -47.24 -21.43 -20.75
N LEU A 19 -46.96 -20.12 -20.75
CA LEU A 19 -45.60 -19.61 -20.55
C LEU A 19 -45.23 -19.79 -19.08
N THR A 20 -44.37 -20.75 -18.78
CA THR A 20 -43.62 -20.79 -17.52
C THR A 20 -42.52 -19.73 -17.59
N ALA A 21 -42.72 -18.61 -16.91
CA ALA A 21 -41.67 -17.63 -16.67
C ALA A 21 -40.66 -18.21 -15.68
N ALA A 22 -39.56 -18.77 -16.18
CA ALA A 22 -38.37 -19.06 -15.39
C ALA A 22 -37.68 -17.72 -15.05
N CYS A 23 -37.71 -17.33 -13.78
CA CYS A 23 -36.88 -16.24 -13.27
C CYS A 23 -35.45 -16.75 -13.10
N ASP A 24 -34.68 -16.77 -14.18
CA ASP A 24 -33.22 -16.79 -14.07
C ASP A 24 -32.76 -15.42 -13.56
N ARG A 25 -32.03 -15.38 -12.42
CA ARG A 25 -31.37 -14.19 -11.89
C ARG A 25 -29.87 -14.24 -12.22
N PRO A 26 -29.42 -13.73 -13.38
CA PRO A 26 -28.01 -13.46 -13.62
C PRO A 26 -27.73 -11.99 -13.22
N SER A 27 -27.63 -11.69 -11.93
CA SER A 27 -27.33 -10.32 -11.48
C SER A 27 -26.38 -10.19 -10.29
N ASP A 28 -26.15 -11.25 -9.52
CA ASP A 28 -25.30 -11.16 -8.32
C ASP A 28 -23.81 -11.26 -8.65
N GLN A 29 -23.43 -12.18 -9.53
CA GLN A 29 -22.01 -12.40 -9.86
C GLN A 29 -21.39 -11.23 -10.63
N THR A 30 -22.14 -10.59 -11.53
CA THR A 30 -21.65 -9.44 -12.30
C THR A 30 -21.45 -8.19 -11.44
N ALA A 31 -22.32 -7.96 -10.45
CA ALA A 31 -22.20 -6.84 -9.52
C ALA A 31 -21.01 -7.00 -8.54
N VAL A 32 -20.76 -8.23 -8.08
CA VAL A 32 -19.60 -8.55 -7.23
C VAL A 32 -18.28 -8.33 -7.99
N THR A 33 -18.16 -8.91 -9.19
CA THR A 33 -16.94 -8.74 -10.01
C THR A 33 -16.71 -7.28 -10.41
N GLN A 34 -17.76 -6.51 -10.70
CA GLN A 34 -17.62 -5.08 -11.00
C GLN A 34 -17.15 -4.28 -9.78
N THR A 35 -17.62 -4.65 -8.58
CA THR A 35 -17.19 -4.02 -7.33
C THR A 35 -15.72 -4.33 -7.03
N GLU A 36 -15.30 -5.60 -7.14
CA GLU A 36 -13.90 -6.01 -6.98
C GLU A 36 -12.97 -5.25 -7.94
N ASN A 37 -13.30 -5.22 -9.24
CA ASN A 37 -12.50 -4.49 -10.23
C ASN A 37 -12.36 -3.00 -9.90
N LYS A 38 -13.43 -2.37 -9.43
CA LYS A 38 -13.41 -0.95 -9.04
C LYS A 38 -12.54 -0.70 -7.80
N VAL A 39 -12.58 -1.58 -6.81
CA VAL A 39 -11.77 -1.44 -5.59
C VAL A 39 -10.28 -1.66 -5.89
N GLU A 40 -9.95 -2.58 -6.80
CA GLU A 40 -8.58 -2.78 -7.27
C GLU A 40 -8.06 -1.57 -8.08
N GLU A 41 -8.91 -0.93 -8.89
CA GLU A 41 -8.59 0.33 -9.58
C GLU A 41 -8.33 1.47 -8.57
N GLU A 42 -9.19 1.61 -7.55
CA GLU A 42 -8.98 2.58 -6.47
C GLU A 42 -7.67 2.35 -5.70
N LEU A 43 -7.27 1.09 -5.50
CA LEU A 43 -5.97 0.76 -4.89
C LEU A 43 -4.81 1.16 -5.81
N ALA A 44 -4.93 0.93 -7.13
CA ALA A 44 -3.92 1.36 -8.09
C ALA A 44 -3.76 2.89 -8.11
N ASP A 45 -4.87 3.64 -8.05
CA ASP A 45 -4.88 5.10 -7.91
C ASP A 45 -4.24 5.55 -6.60
N PHE A 46 -4.56 4.87 -5.51
CA PHE A 46 -3.96 5.15 -4.20
C PHE A 46 -2.45 4.91 -4.21
N ARG A 47 -1.98 3.82 -4.83
CA ARG A 47 -0.55 3.55 -5.03
C ARG A 47 0.12 4.69 -5.78
N ASN A 48 -0.45 5.10 -6.92
CA ASN A 48 0.13 6.15 -7.74
C ASN A 48 0.20 7.48 -6.98
N TRP A 49 -0.85 7.79 -6.20
CA TRP A 49 -0.90 8.97 -5.36
C TRP A 49 0.15 8.93 -4.23
N VAL A 50 0.26 7.81 -3.49
CA VAL A 50 1.28 7.64 -2.44
C VAL A 50 2.69 7.76 -3.05
N ALA A 51 2.94 7.10 -4.18
CA ALA A 51 4.21 7.21 -4.89
C ALA A 51 4.52 8.66 -5.27
N ALA A 52 3.55 9.41 -5.80
CA ALA A 52 3.74 10.81 -6.18
C ALA A 52 4.04 11.73 -4.99
N LYS A 53 3.36 11.55 -3.85
CA LYS A 53 3.61 12.35 -2.64
C LYS A 53 4.95 12.00 -1.98
N THR A 54 5.32 10.72 -1.97
CA THR A 54 6.54 10.22 -1.31
C THR A 54 7.81 10.29 -2.17
N ALA A 55 7.69 10.42 -3.50
CA ALA A 55 8.85 10.50 -4.40
C ALA A 55 9.55 11.88 -4.41
N LYS A 56 8.92 12.93 -3.88
CA LYS A 56 9.52 14.26 -3.83
C LYS A 56 10.55 14.31 -2.69
N ALA A 57 11.83 14.17 -3.06
CA ALA A 57 12.99 14.24 -2.16
C ALA A 57 13.15 15.58 -1.40
N ASP A 58 12.31 16.58 -1.67
CA ASP A 58 12.44 17.96 -1.20
C ASP A 58 11.10 18.54 -0.69
N SER A 59 10.21 17.75 -0.07
CA SER A 59 9.11 18.38 0.69
C SER A 59 9.60 18.89 2.04
N THR A 60 10.55 19.82 2.03
CA THR A 60 10.66 20.81 3.10
C THR A 60 9.39 21.64 3.05
N ALA A 61 8.49 21.42 4.01
CA ALA A 61 7.36 22.29 4.33
C ALA A 61 6.53 22.78 3.12
N ASP A 62 5.71 21.90 2.53
CA ASP A 62 4.66 22.33 1.61
C ASP A 62 3.51 22.96 2.42
N ASP A 63 3.11 24.21 2.12
CA ASP A 63 1.92 24.89 2.67
C ASP A 63 0.62 24.06 2.54
N LYS A 64 0.67 23.01 1.71
CA LYS A 64 -0.42 22.07 1.42
C LYS A 64 -0.43 20.85 2.34
N TRP A 65 0.36 20.84 3.41
CA TRP A 65 0.45 19.70 4.30
C TRP A 65 -0.89 19.21 4.88
N PRO A 66 -1.78 20.11 5.36
CA PRO A 66 -3.11 19.69 5.83
C PRO A 66 -3.97 19.06 4.72
N GLU A 67 -3.86 19.56 3.49
CA GLU A 67 -4.57 19.03 2.32
C GLU A 67 -4.10 17.60 2.01
N VAL A 68 -2.79 17.35 2.05
CA VAL A 68 -2.21 16.02 1.80
C VAL A 68 -2.67 15.01 2.86
N LYS A 69 -2.73 15.39 4.14
CA LYS A 69 -3.25 14.52 5.21
C LYS A 69 -4.73 14.20 5.02
N GLU A 70 -5.53 15.20 4.66
CA GLU A 70 -6.96 15.01 4.44
C GLU A 70 -7.23 14.14 3.20
N GLU A 71 -6.49 14.34 2.10
CA GLU A 71 -6.55 13.47 0.93
C GLU A 71 -6.20 12.01 1.28
N PHE A 72 -5.16 11.78 2.08
CA PHE A 72 -4.80 10.43 2.54
C PHE A 72 -5.92 9.80 3.37
N LYS A 73 -6.49 10.55 4.32
CA LYS A 73 -7.58 10.09 5.17
C LYS A 73 -8.81 9.71 4.34
N GLN A 74 -9.20 10.55 3.39
CA GLN A 74 -10.35 10.29 2.52
C GLN A 74 -10.13 9.09 1.61
N ARG A 75 -8.95 8.97 0.97
CA ARG A 75 -8.60 7.83 0.12
C ARG A 75 -8.54 6.53 0.93
N SER A 76 -7.90 6.57 2.10
CA SER A 76 -7.79 5.42 2.98
C SER A 76 -9.16 4.96 3.48
N ALA A 77 -10.03 5.87 3.90
CA ALA A 77 -11.38 5.54 4.37
C ALA A 77 -12.24 4.84 3.29
N ARG A 78 -12.09 5.23 2.02
CA ARG A 78 -12.80 4.58 0.90
C ARG A 78 -12.34 3.14 0.69
N LEU A 79 -11.04 2.88 0.82
CA LEU A 79 -10.47 1.54 0.72
C LEU A 79 -10.78 0.69 1.98
N ASP A 80 -10.69 1.27 3.17
CA ASP A 80 -11.03 0.62 4.44
C ASP A 80 -12.49 0.11 4.44
N ALA A 81 -13.43 0.92 3.93
CA ALA A 81 -14.84 0.54 3.84
C ALA A 81 -15.12 -0.64 2.89
N ARG A 82 -14.18 -0.97 2.01
CA ARG A 82 -14.30 -2.05 1.01
C ARG A 82 -13.12 -3.02 1.07
N LEU A 83 -12.46 -3.09 2.22
CA LEU A 83 -11.25 -3.88 2.39
C LEU A 83 -11.52 -5.36 2.07
N ASP A 84 -12.69 -5.89 2.41
CA ASP A 84 -13.06 -7.28 2.15
C ASP A 84 -13.25 -7.63 0.68
N SER A 85 -13.45 -6.64 -0.19
CA SER A 85 -13.51 -6.82 -1.64
C SER A 85 -12.12 -6.81 -2.31
N LEU A 86 -11.05 -6.53 -1.56
CA LEU A 86 -9.69 -6.65 -2.06
C LEU A 86 -9.18 -8.09 -1.97
N SER A 87 -8.36 -8.49 -2.94
CA SER A 87 -7.59 -9.73 -2.84
C SER A 87 -6.66 -9.72 -1.62
N ALA A 88 -6.24 -10.90 -1.15
CA ALA A 88 -5.28 -10.99 -0.04
C ALA A 88 -3.96 -10.25 -0.34
N THR A 89 -3.48 -10.34 -1.58
CA THR A 89 -2.29 -9.62 -2.04
C THR A 89 -2.51 -8.11 -2.01
N SER A 90 -3.67 -7.65 -2.48
CA SER A 90 -4.04 -6.24 -2.52
C SER A 90 -4.23 -5.64 -1.11
N LYS A 91 -4.74 -6.43 -0.15
CA LYS A 91 -4.79 -6.04 1.27
C LYS A 91 -3.40 -5.79 1.83
N GLU A 92 -2.42 -6.65 1.51
CA GLU A 92 -1.04 -6.46 1.95
C GLU A 92 -0.38 -5.25 1.26
N GLU A 93 -0.62 -5.06 -0.03
CA GLU A 93 -0.18 -3.85 -0.74
C GLU A 93 -0.78 -2.57 -0.12
N TYR A 94 -2.07 -2.59 0.21
CA TYR A 94 -2.72 -1.46 0.87
C TYR A 94 -2.10 -1.14 2.23
N LYS A 95 -1.85 -2.15 3.08
CA LYS A 95 -1.16 -1.97 4.36
C LYS A 95 0.22 -1.36 4.17
N GLU A 96 0.95 -1.84 3.18
CA GLU A 96 2.28 -1.35 2.82
C GLU A 96 2.23 0.12 2.38
N LEU A 97 1.27 0.51 1.55
CA LEU A 97 1.08 1.88 1.09
C LEU A 97 0.73 2.83 2.22
N ARG A 98 -0.16 2.42 3.15
CA ARG A 98 -0.47 3.21 4.36
C ARG A 98 0.78 3.41 5.21
N ARG A 99 1.54 2.34 5.45
CA ARG A 99 2.77 2.40 6.22
C ARG A 99 3.79 3.32 5.56
N LYS A 100 4.00 3.20 4.24
CA LYS A 100 4.91 4.08 3.47
C LYS A 100 4.52 5.54 3.62
N PHE A 101 3.23 5.86 3.51
CA PHE A 101 2.75 7.23 3.70
C PHE A 101 2.96 7.72 5.14
N ASN A 102 2.57 6.94 6.15
CA ASN A 102 2.72 7.34 7.56
C ASN A 102 4.18 7.55 7.96
N ASN A 103 5.09 6.68 7.50
CA ASN A 103 6.52 6.85 7.78
C ASN A 103 7.05 8.11 7.09
N TRP A 104 6.70 8.34 5.83
CA TRP A 104 7.04 9.60 5.15
C TRP A 104 6.43 10.82 5.84
N GLU A 105 5.22 10.69 6.41
CA GLU A 105 4.53 11.73 7.16
C GLU A 105 5.26 12.11 8.44
N ALA A 106 5.70 11.11 9.21
CA ALA A 106 6.48 11.27 10.42
C ALA A 106 7.83 11.92 10.11
N SER A 107 8.59 11.36 9.15
CA SER A 107 9.89 11.90 8.77
C SER A 107 9.79 13.32 8.19
N SER A 108 8.71 13.65 7.46
CA SER A 108 8.55 14.99 6.89
C SER A 108 8.21 16.05 7.94
N GLN A 109 7.38 15.72 8.94
CA GLN A 109 7.13 16.61 10.08
C GLN A 109 8.41 16.83 10.89
N GLN A 110 9.13 15.75 11.17
CA GLN A 110 10.38 15.82 11.91
C GLN A 110 11.47 16.61 11.19
N ARG A 111 11.59 16.47 9.85
CA ARG A 111 12.52 17.29 9.05
C ARG A 111 12.17 18.77 8.99
N ALA A 112 10.87 19.10 9.04
CA ALA A 112 10.44 20.49 9.09
C ALA A 112 10.85 21.15 10.42
N GLU A 113 10.87 20.38 11.51
CA GLU A 113 11.28 20.84 12.84
C GLU A 113 12.81 20.77 13.04
N MET A 114 13.48 19.77 12.46
CA MET A 114 14.92 19.52 12.56
C MET A 114 15.47 19.00 11.22
N PRO A 115 16.00 19.87 10.34
CA PRO A 115 16.51 19.44 9.03
C PRO A 115 17.75 18.55 9.18
N LEU A 116 17.80 17.46 8.39
CA LEU A 116 18.93 16.53 8.39
C LEU A 116 20.19 17.21 7.83
N HIS A 117 21.27 17.21 8.61
CA HIS A 117 22.57 17.68 8.14
C HIS A 117 23.19 16.73 7.11
N GLY A 118 23.56 17.26 5.94
CA GLY A 118 24.09 16.47 4.82
C GLY A 118 25.38 15.71 5.12
N GLU A 119 26.27 16.25 5.95
CA GLU A 119 27.50 15.56 6.37
C GLU A 119 27.18 14.33 7.24
N THR A 120 26.27 14.49 8.19
CA THR A 120 25.78 13.38 9.01
C THR A 120 25.11 12.31 8.16
N LEU A 121 24.27 12.71 7.19
CA LEU A 121 23.65 11.77 6.26
C LEU A 121 24.68 10.98 5.46
N ARG A 122 25.75 11.64 4.97
CA ARG A 122 26.87 10.95 4.28
C ARG A 122 27.60 9.96 5.19
N ARG A 123 27.79 10.30 6.46
CA ARG A 123 28.37 9.40 7.47
C ARG A 123 27.49 8.16 7.63
N PHE A 124 26.18 8.34 7.86
CA PHE A 124 25.24 7.23 7.98
C PHE A 124 25.16 6.37 6.71
N LYS A 125 25.18 6.97 5.50
CA LYS A 125 25.26 6.20 4.25
C LYS A 125 26.52 5.32 4.19
N THR A 126 27.65 5.87 4.61
CA THR A 126 28.91 5.11 4.67
C THR A 126 28.83 3.98 5.71
N GLU A 127 28.30 4.28 6.89
CA GLU A 127 28.15 3.31 7.98
C GLU A 127 27.19 2.16 7.62
N LEU A 128 26.10 2.47 6.94
CA LEU A 128 25.02 1.52 6.67
C LEU A 128 25.21 0.76 5.36
N LEU A 129 25.77 1.41 4.33
CA LEU A 129 25.87 0.86 2.97
C LEU A 129 27.32 0.68 2.50
N GLY A 130 28.30 1.07 3.32
CA GLY A 130 29.73 0.98 3.00
C GLY A 130 30.26 2.10 2.09
N SER A 131 29.40 2.97 1.56
CA SER A 131 29.79 4.11 0.72
C SER A 131 28.81 5.28 0.83
N PRO A 132 29.30 6.54 0.85
CA PRO A 132 28.44 7.72 0.85
C PRO A 132 27.64 7.89 -0.45
N THR A 133 28.07 7.25 -1.54
CA THR A 133 27.49 7.34 -2.89
C THR A 133 26.74 6.07 -3.31
N ALA A 134 26.50 5.13 -2.38
CA ALA A 134 25.81 3.86 -2.65
C ALA A 134 24.40 4.02 -3.27
N LEU A 135 23.80 5.19 -3.08
CA LEU A 135 22.46 5.54 -3.57
C LEU A 135 22.49 6.44 -4.81
N ASP A 136 23.65 6.83 -5.32
CA ASP A 136 23.73 7.77 -6.45
C ASP A 136 23.51 7.02 -7.78
N SER A 137 23.93 5.77 -7.84
CA SER A 137 23.86 4.93 -9.04
C SER A 137 22.50 4.24 -9.24
N ILE A 138 22.26 3.77 -10.46
CA ILE A 138 21.17 2.83 -10.76
C ILE A 138 21.53 1.48 -10.13
N TRP A 139 20.58 0.87 -9.43
CA TRP A 139 20.77 -0.43 -8.82
C TRP A 139 20.60 -1.56 -9.83
N ALA A 140 21.53 -2.51 -9.82
CA ALA A 140 21.37 -3.75 -10.56
C ALA A 140 20.28 -4.61 -9.87
N PRO A 141 19.25 -5.12 -10.60
CA PRO A 141 18.11 -5.82 -9.98
C PRO A 141 18.50 -7.03 -9.11
N ASP A 142 19.55 -7.74 -9.49
CA ASP A 142 20.10 -8.92 -8.79
C ASP A 142 20.91 -8.56 -7.53
N ARG A 143 21.26 -7.28 -7.33
CA ARG A 143 22.05 -6.81 -6.19
C ARG A 143 21.21 -6.10 -5.12
N VAL A 144 19.95 -5.81 -5.41
CA VAL A 144 19.05 -5.10 -4.49
C VAL A 144 18.95 -5.81 -3.15
N HIS A 145 18.78 -7.14 -3.17
CA HIS A 145 18.73 -7.96 -1.96
C HIS A 145 19.97 -7.79 -1.08
N ASP A 146 21.17 -7.87 -1.67
CA ASP A 146 22.43 -7.79 -0.94
C ASP A 146 22.62 -6.42 -0.28
N THR A 147 22.14 -5.35 -0.94
CA THR A 147 22.15 -4.01 -0.37
C THR A 147 21.25 -3.91 0.86
N TYR A 148 20.02 -4.47 0.81
CA TYR A 148 19.14 -4.55 1.98
C TYR A 148 19.74 -5.40 3.10
N ALA A 149 20.39 -6.51 2.77
CA ALA A 149 21.03 -7.38 3.75
C ALA A 149 22.18 -6.64 4.47
N THR A 150 23.00 -5.92 3.71
CA THR A 150 24.11 -5.09 4.25
C THR A 150 23.58 -3.98 5.16
N PHE A 151 22.60 -3.23 4.69
CA PHE A 151 21.92 -2.20 5.48
C PHE A 151 21.43 -2.76 6.83
N LEU A 152 20.66 -3.84 6.81
CA LEU A 152 20.06 -4.39 8.02
C LEU A 152 21.10 -5.01 8.96
N GLN A 153 22.16 -5.62 8.42
CA GLN A 153 23.29 -6.07 9.22
C GLN A 153 23.92 -4.91 10.02
N ASN A 154 24.13 -3.76 9.38
CA ASN A 154 24.71 -2.58 10.02
C ASN A 154 23.74 -1.93 11.02
N VAL A 155 22.45 -1.85 10.69
CA VAL A 155 21.40 -1.43 11.64
C VAL A 155 21.43 -2.29 12.90
N ARG A 156 21.43 -3.62 12.77
CA ARG A 156 21.48 -4.52 13.92
C ARG A 156 22.70 -4.30 14.80
N LYS A 157 23.85 -4.04 14.18
CA LYS A 157 25.13 -3.86 14.86
C LYS A 157 25.18 -2.55 15.66
N ASN A 158 24.66 -1.46 15.11
CA ASN A 158 24.92 -0.12 15.62
C ASN A 158 23.75 0.48 16.42
N ARG A 159 22.52 0.02 16.20
CA ARG A 159 21.27 0.59 16.77
C ARG A 159 21.25 0.80 18.28
N SER A 160 22.02 0.03 19.05
CA SER A 160 22.05 0.18 20.51
C SER A 160 22.69 1.49 20.98
N GLY A 161 23.51 2.12 20.13
CA GLY A 161 24.16 3.40 20.43
C GLY A 161 23.47 4.63 19.81
N TRP A 162 22.42 4.43 19.03
CA TRP A 162 21.73 5.51 18.31
C TRP A 162 20.69 6.21 19.19
N THR A 163 20.61 7.53 19.01
CA THR A 163 19.56 8.39 19.54
C THR A 163 18.34 8.38 18.63
N ALA A 164 17.24 9.01 19.06
CA ALA A 164 16.08 9.20 18.18
C ALA A 164 16.43 9.97 16.90
N ALA A 165 17.24 11.03 17.02
CA ALA A 165 17.68 11.80 15.86
C ALA A 165 18.57 10.98 14.89
N ASP A 166 19.31 10.00 15.40
CA ASP A 166 20.10 9.10 14.54
C ASP A 166 19.19 8.18 13.71
N TRP A 167 18.07 7.72 14.28
CA TRP A 167 17.09 6.91 13.54
C TRP A 167 16.49 7.65 12.35
N ASP A 168 16.34 8.97 12.42
CA ASP A 168 15.86 9.78 11.29
C ASP A 168 16.77 9.67 10.06
N TYR A 169 18.09 9.59 10.28
CA TYR A 169 19.06 9.40 9.20
C TYR A 169 18.97 7.98 8.63
N VAL A 170 18.71 6.99 9.48
CA VAL A 170 18.54 5.59 9.08
C VAL A 170 17.26 5.44 8.24
N ASP A 171 16.16 6.04 8.68
CA ASP A 171 14.87 6.07 7.98
C ASP A 171 15.00 6.77 6.63
N GLU A 172 15.66 7.92 6.58
CA GLU A 172 15.88 8.64 5.33
C GLU A 172 16.65 7.76 4.32
N ILE A 173 17.69 7.05 4.77
CA ILE A 173 18.44 6.12 3.92
C ILE A 173 17.56 4.94 3.49
N TYR A 174 16.77 4.38 4.39
CA TYR A 174 15.82 3.31 4.09
C TYR A 174 14.76 3.72 3.04
N GLN A 175 14.23 4.94 3.13
CA GLN A 175 13.29 5.48 2.15
C GLN A 175 13.95 5.67 0.78
N GLN A 176 15.18 6.20 0.74
CA GLN A 176 15.93 6.31 -0.52
C GLN A 176 16.19 4.93 -1.13
N MET A 177 16.53 3.92 -0.33
CA MET A 177 16.69 2.53 -0.79
C MET A 177 15.37 1.95 -1.33
N SER A 178 14.25 2.21 -0.66
CA SER A 178 12.92 1.77 -1.09
C SER A 178 12.54 2.39 -2.44
N HIS A 179 12.79 3.69 -2.62
CA HIS A 179 12.58 4.37 -3.89
C HIS A 179 13.47 3.80 -5.01
N LYS A 180 14.75 3.52 -4.74
CA LYS A 180 15.66 2.88 -5.70
C LYS A 180 15.21 1.47 -6.09
N LYS A 181 14.76 0.67 -5.13
CA LYS A 181 14.16 -0.66 -5.38
C LYS A 181 12.92 -0.55 -6.26
N ASP A 182 12.00 0.36 -5.95
CA ASP A 182 10.75 0.54 -6.70
C ASP A 182 11.00 0.80 -8.19
N ALA A 183 12.06 1.56 -8.52
CA ALA A 183 12.46 1.83 -9.90
C ALA A 183 12.88 0.58 -10.70
N VAL A 184 13.37 -0.46 -10.04
CA VAL A 184 13.87 -1.70 -10.67
C VAL A 184 13.05 -2.95 -10.31
N GLU A 185 12.00 -2.80 -9.50
CA GLU A 185 11.19 -3.88 -8.91
C GLU A 185 10.70 -4.90 -9.95
N ARG A 186 10.30 -4.46 -11.14
CA ARG A 186 9.81 -5.36 -12.21
C ARG A 186 10.85 -6.37 -12.67
N ASN A 187 12.14 -6.05 -12.50
CA ASN A 187 13.26 -6.87 -12.94
C ASN A 187 13.89 -7.68 -11.81
N ILE A 188 13.40 -7.56 -10.56
CA ILE A 188 13.88 -8.35 -9.42
C ILE A 188 13.23 -9.75 -9.47
N SER A 189 14.02 -10.79 -9.20
CA SER A 189 13.52 -12.17 -9.14
C SER A 189 12.45 -12.34 -8.04
N PRO A 190 11.43 -13.21 -8.21
CA PRO A 190 10.44 -13.45 -7.16
C PRO A 190 11.06 -13.90 -5.82
N GLY A 191 12.12 -14.71 -5.88
CA GLY A 191 12.84 -15.17 -4.69
C GLY A 191 13.50 -14.01 -3.94
N ASP A 192 14.14 -13.08 -4.66
CA ASP A 192 14.79 -11.94 -4.01
C ASP A 192 13.77 -10.91 -3.52
N LYS A 193 12.63 -10.72 -4.21
CA LYS A 193 11.51 -9.92 -3.69
C LYS A 193 11.04 -10.42 -2.33
N LEU A 194 10.89 -11.73 -2.16
CA LEU A 194 10.47 -12.30 -0.89
C LEU A 194 11.50 -12.03 0.22
N LYS A 195 12.79 -12.20 -0.07
CA LYS A 195 13.87 -11.90 0.89
C LYS A 195 13.92 -10.41 1.24
N ILE A 196 13.81 -9.53 0.25
CA ILE A 196 13.76 -8.07 0.47
C ILE A 196 12.58 -7.73 1.38
N LYS A 197 11.38 -8.27 1.12
CA LYS A 197 10.21 -8.06 1.99
C LYS A 197 10.46 -8.52 3.42
N ALA A 198 11.12 -9.66 3.62
CA ALA A 198 11.47 -10.13 4.96
C ALA A 198 12.45 -9.17 5.67
N LEU A 199 13.46 -8.66 4.95
CA LEU A 199 14.41 -7.68 5.49
C LEU A 199 13.74 -6.34 5.82
N GLN A 200 12.82 -5.88 4.97
CA GLN A 200 11.99 -4.69 5.23
C GLN A 200 11.11 -4.90 6.47
N ALA A 201 10.42 -6.04 6.59
CA ALA A 201 9.59 -6.35 7.76
C ALA A 201 10.39 -6.34 9.06
N GLU A 202 11.61 -6.86 9.03
CA GLU A 202 12.49 -6.82 10.19
C GLU A 202 12.93 -5.40 10.54
N TYR A 203 13.33 -4.59 9.55
CA TYR A 203 13.70 -3.20 9.77
C TYR A 203 12.61 -2.44 10.54
N LEU A 204 11.37 -2.57 10.10
CA LEU A 204 10.22 -1.89 10.71
C LEU A 204 9.96 -2.36 12.14
N THR A 205 10.22 -3.63 12.42
CA THR A 205 10.14 -4.17 13.77
C THR A 205 11.21 -3.53 14.68
N LEU A 206 12.40 -3.26 14.15
CA LEU A 206 13.48 -2.59 14.89
C LEU A 206 13.18 -1.11 15.13
N GLU A 207 12.70 -0.40 14.11
CA GLU A 207 12.23 1.00 14.17
C GLU A 207 11.12 1.15 15.22
N THR A 208 10.03 0.38 15.10
CA THR A 208 8.90 0.40 16.05
C THR A 208 9.34 0.07 17.47
N GLY A 209 10.26 -0.89 17.64
CA GLY A 209 10.81 -1.26 18.94
C GLY A 209 11.66 -0.16 19.58
N HIS A 210 12.25 0.73 18.78
CA HIS A 210 12.90 1.95 19.27
C HIS A 210 11.87 3.00 19.70
N ASP A 211 10.87 3.28 18.87
CA ASP A 211 9.87 4.33 19.14
C ASP A 211 9.07 4.04 20.41
N ALA A 212 8.69 2.78 20.62
CA ALA A 212 8.05 2.34 21.84
C ALA A 212 8.94 2.62 23.07
N LYS A 213 10.25 2.33 23.01
CA LYS A 213 11.20 2.63 24.10
C LYS A 213 11.37 4.14 24.32
N GLY A 214 11.34 4.94 23.27
CA GLY A 214 11.39 6.40 23.35
C GLY A 214 10.19 6.96 24.11
N LEU A 215 8.98 6.52 23.76
CA LEU A 215 7.74 6.90 24.45
C LEU A 215 7.74 6.47 25.92
N PHE A 216 8.17 5.25 26.25
CA PHE A 216 8.26 4.80 27.64
C PHE A 216 9.25 5.61 28.49
N LYS A 217 10.33 6.15 27.90
CA LYS A 217 11.30 7.00 28.60
C LYS A 217 10.79 8.44 28.78
N ALA A 218 9.97 8.96 27.86
CA ALA A 218 9.44 10.31 27.93
C ALA A 218 8.29 10.49 28.93
N VAL A 219 7.60 9.39 29.28
CA VAL A 219 6.44 9.39 30.20
C VAL A 219 6.84 9.15 31.67
N LYS A 220 8.11 8.85 31.95
CA LYS A 220 8.62 8.62 33.31
C LYS A 220 9.45 9.79 33.81
#